data_AF-A0A672QHP1-F1
#
_entry.id   AF-A0A672QHP1-F1
#
_cell.length_a   1.000
_cell.length_b   1.000
_cell.length_c   1.000
_cell.angle_alpha   90.00
_cell.angle_beta   90.00
_cell.angle_gamma   90.00
#
_symmetry.space_group_name_H-M   'P 1'
#
loop_
_entity.id
_entity.type
_entity.pdbx_description
1 polymer ?
#
loop_
_entity_poly.entity_id
_entity_poly.type
_entity_poly.pdbx_seq_one_letter_code
_entity_poly.pdbx_strand_id
1 'polypeptide(L)'
;VWLSNSTTLPKTFIHFKRSAKVKNWRKPRGIDNRVRRRFKGQMLMPNIGYGSNKKTKHMLPSGFRKFLVHNVKELEVLMMSNKSHCAEIAHNVSSKNRKIIVERAAQLAIKVTNPNARLRSEENE
;
A
#
# COMPACT_ATOMS: atom_id res chain seq x y z
N VAL A 1 25.40 61.88 -6.37
CA VAL A 1 24.56 61.18 -7.38
C VAL A 1 25.42 60.01 -7.86
N TRP A 2 25.24 58.74 -7.48
CA TRP A 2 24.03 57.93 -7.35
C TRP A 2 24.13 56.93 -6.19
N LEU A 3 22.97 56.67 -5.59
CA LEU A 3 22.70 55.70 -4.52
C LEU A 3 22.63 54.26 -5.06
N SER A 4 22.73 53.34 -4.08
CA SER A 4 22.50 51.89 -4.03
C SER A 4 21.79 51.18 -5.20
N ASN A 5 22.12 49.89 -5.37
CA ASN A 5 21.18 48.81 -5.03
C ASN A 5 21.84 47.43 -5.14
N SER A 6 22.24 46.87 -3.99
CA SER A 6 22.37 45.43 -3.84
C SER A 6 20.96 44.84 -3.79
N THR A 7 20.44 44.42 -4.95
CA THR A 7 19.24 43.59 -5.01
C THR A 7 19.55 42.22 -4.44
N THR A 8 19.46 42.10 -3.11
CA THR A 8 19.28 40.80 -2.48
C THR A 8 17.97 40.22 -3.01
N LEU A 9 18.07 39.11 -3.75
CA LEU A 9 16.90 38.38 -4.22
C LEU A 9 16.00 38.11 -3.01
N PRO A 10 14.69 38.41 -3.08
CA PRO A 10 13.79 38.12 -1.98
C PRO A 10 13.89 36.62 -1.72
N LYS A 11 14.25 36.23 -0.49
CA LYS A 11 14.21 34.84 -0.02
C LYS A 11 12.84 34.30 -0.38
N THR A 12 12.75 33.57 -1.50
CA THR A 12 11.50 32.96 -1.95
C THR A 12 11.02 32.13 -0.79
N PHE A 13 9.81 32.43 -0.32
CA PHE A 13 9.19 31.81 0.82
C PHE A 13 9.24 30.29 0.63
N ILE A 14 10.25 29.66 1.23
CA ILE A 14 10.39 28.21 1.22
C ILE A 14 9.07 27.72 1.79
N HIS A 15 8.32 26.93 1.00
CA HIS A 15 7.10 26.29 1.47
C HIS A 15 7.48 25.37 2.62
N PHE A 16 7.48 25.93 3.82
CA PHE A 16 7.81 25.24 5.05
C PHE A 16 6.67 24.24 5.28
N LYS A 17 6.90 22.96 4.93
CA LYS A 17 6.05 21.84 5.34
C LYS A 17 6.13 21.72 6.87
N ARG A 18 5.40 22.58 7.57
CA ARG A 18 5.35 22.62 9.04
C ARG A 18 4.64 21.36 9.54
N SER A 19 5.35 20.69 10.43
CA SER A 19 4.92 19.67 11.39
C SER A 19 4.96 18.21 10.91
N ALA A 20 5.73 17.44 11.67
CA ALA A 20 5.75 15.98 11.80
C ALA A 20 4.65 15.28 11.01
N LYS A 21 5.04 14.64 9.89
CA LYS A 21 4.15 13.95 8.95
C LYS A 21 3.22 12.98 9.69
N VAL A 22 2.01 13.41 10.00
CA VAL A 22 0.90 12.49 10.26
C VAL A 22 0.63 11.80 8.93
N LYS A 23 1.22 10.61 8.73
CA LYS A 23 1.12 9.84 7.47
C LYS A 23 -0.34 9.46 7.14
N ASN A 24 -1.17 9.33 8.17
CA ASN A 24 -2.57 8.94 8.05
C ASN A 24 -3.46 10.17 7.86
N TRP A 25 -4.44 10.08 6.95
CA TRP A 25 -5.38 11.16 6.71
C TRP A 25 -6.21 11.48 7.96
N ARG A 26 -6.30 12.77 8.30
CA ARG A 26 -7.19 13.30 9.34
C ARG A 26 -7.96 14.48 8.74
N LYS A 27 -9.27 14.53 8.94
CA LYS A 27 -10.09 15.64 8.42
C LYS A 27 -9.71 16.94 9.15
N PRO A 28 -9.23 17.98 8.44
CA PRO A 28 -8.86 19.24 9.09
C PRO A 28 -10.09 19.96 9.64
N ARG A 29 -10.04 20.39 10.91
CA ARG A 29 -11.16 21.03 11.62
C ARG A 29 -11.02 22.55 11.81
N GLY A 30 -9.79 23.08 11.80
CA GLY A 30 -9.53 24.49 12.09
C GLY A 30 -10.20 25.48 11.12
N ILE A 31 -10.62 26.63 11.66
CA ILE A 31 -11.42 27.62 10.92
C ILE A 31 -10.67 28.22 9.72
N ASP A 32 -9.38 28.49 9.84
CA ASP A 32 -8.54 29.10 8.80
C ASP A 32 -7.78 28.08 7.94
N ASN A 33 -8.10 26.80 8.08
CA ASN A 33 -7.41 25.77 7.33
C ASN A 33 -7.77 25.82 5.84
N ARG A 34 -6.75 26.05 5.00
CA ARG A 34 -6.90 26.16 3.54
C ARG A 34 -7.43 24.90 2.86
N VAL A 35 -7.06 23.71 3.35
CA VAL A 35 -7.54 22.42 2.83
C VAL A 35 -9.03 22.23 3.16
N ARG A 36 -9.46 22.60 4.38
CA ARG A 36 -10.88 22.57 4.79
C ARG A 36 -11.74 23.49 3.90
N ARG A 37 -11.23 24.69 3.59
CA ARG A 37 -11.88 25.68 2.71
C ARG A 37 -11.79 25.35 1.21
N ARG A 38 -11.08 24.29 0.82
CA ARG A 38 -10.95 23.80 -0.58
C ARG A 38 -10.34 24.83 -1.55
N PHE A 39 -9.36 25.61 -1.10
CA PHE A 39 -8.63 26.50 -2.02
C PHE A 39 -7.86 25.70 -3.09
N LYS A 40 -7.81 26.24 -4.32
CA LYS A 40 -7.02 25.68 -5.44
C LYS A 40 -5.54 25.59 -5.05
N GLY A 41 -4.86 24.54 -5.53
CA GLY A 41 -3.43 24.31 -5.26
C GLY A 41 -3.12 23.67 -3.90
N GLN A 42 -4.14 23.30 -3.12
CA GLN A 42 -3.97 22.50 -1.90
C GLN A 42 -4.33 21.02 -2.14
N MET A 43 -3.92 20.15 -1.21
CA MET A 43 -4.27 18.73 -1.24
C MET A 43 -5.79 18.55 -1.25
N LEU A 44 -6.29 17.69 -2.15
CA LEU A 44 -7.70 17.38 -2.25
C LEU A 44 -8.14 16.54 -1.05
N MET A 45 -9.33 16.85 -0.52
CA MET A 45 -9.94 16.02 0.52
C MET A 45 -10.51 14.75 -0.11
N PRO A 46 -10.32 13.57 0.51
CA PRO A 46 -10.96 12.35 0.05
C PRO A 46 -12.47 12.51 0.17
N ASN A 47 -13.16 12.13 -0.91
CA ASN A 47 -14.60 12.12 -1.07
C ASN A 47 -15.02 10.75 -1.62
N ILE A 48 -16.33 10.47 -1.59
CA ILE A 48 -16.89 9.20 -2.12
C ILE A 48 -16.68 9.05 -3.63
N GLY A 49 -16.53 10.14 -4.37
CA GLY A 49 -16.32 10.16 -5.82
C GLY A 49 -14.98 9.55 -6.27
N TYR A 50 -13.98 9.48 -5.38
CA TYR A 50 -12.73 8.76 -5.67
C TYR A 50 -12.84 7.23 -5.49
N GLY A 51 -14.00 6.70 -5.10
CA GLY A 51 -14.20 5.27 -4.93
C GLY A 51 -14.00 4.49 -6.23
N SER A 52 -13.19 3.44 -6.21
CA SER A 52 -13.02 2.53 -7.36
C SER A 52 -14.30 1.73 -7.65
N ASN A 53 -14.46 1.26 -8.89
CA ASN A 53 -15.57 0.39 -9.28
C ASN A 53 -15.69 -0.84 -8.35
N LYS A 54 -16.92 -1.23 -8.00
CA LYS A 54 -17.21 -2.39 -7.14
C LYS A 54 -16.59 -3.69 -7.66
N LYS A 55 -16.52 -3.88 -8.98
CA LYS A 55 -15.92 -5.09 -9.59
C LYS A 55 -14.41 -5.18 -9.33
N THR A 56 -13.71 -4.06 -9.46
CA THR A 56 -12.24 -3.97 -9.37
C THR A 56 -11.72 -3.62 -7.97
N LYS A 57 -12.61 -3.27 -7.05
CA LYS A 57 -12.26 -2.96 -5.66
C LYS A 57 -11.53 -4.15 -5.02
N HIS A 58 -10.41 -3.88 -4.35
CA HIS A 58 -9.56 -4.87 -3.68
C HIS A 58 -8.86 -5.90 -4.59
N MET A 59 -8.84 -5.67 -5.91
CA MET A 59 -8.04 -6.49 -6.82
C MET A 59 -6.57 -6.05 -6.81
N LEU A 60 -5.68 -7.02 -6.96
CA LEU A 60 -4.26 -6.79 -7.21
C LEU A 60 -4.06 -6.39 -8.68
N PRO A 61 -2.94 -5.72 -9.00
CA PRO A 61 -2.56 -5.45 -10.38
C PRO A 61 -2.35 -6.73 -11.21
N SER A 62 -2.14 -7.88 -10.56
CA SER A 62 -2.08 -9.20 -11.19
C SER A 62 -3.44 -9.73 -11.66
N GLY A 63 -4.55 -9.06 -11.35
CA GLY A 63 -5.91 -9.49 -11.69
C GLY A 63 -6.56 -10.43 -10.67
N PHE A 64 -5.88 -10.76 -9.57
CA PHE A 64 -6.41 -11.63 -8.51
C PHE A 64 -6.86 -10.82 -7.29
N ARG A 65 -7.74 -11.39 -6.48
CA ARG A 65 -8.03 -10.90 -5.12
C ARG A 65 -7.16 -11.66 -4.12
N LYS A 66 -6.49 -10.95 -3.22
CA LYS A 66 -5.68 -11.62 -2.21
C LYS A 66 -6.53 -12.24 -1.11
N PHE A 67 -6.17 -13.46 -0.73
CA PHE A 67 -6.71 -14.16 0.41
C PHE A 67 -5.57 -14.47 1.38
N LEU A 68 -5.70 -14.05 2.63
CA LEU A 68 -4.68 -14.26 3.65
C LEU A 68 -4.80 -15.71 4.17
N VAL A 69 -3.70 -16.46 4.13
CA VAL A 69 -3.65 -17.88 4.52
C VAL A 69 -2.73 -18.09 5.71
N HIS A 70 -3.21 -18.84 6.71
CA HIS A 70 -2.48 -19.23 7.91
C HIS A 70 -2.09 -20.71 7.94
N ASN A 71 -2.91 -21.58 7.33
CA ASN A 71 -2.73 -23.03 7.39
C ASN A 71 -3.00 -23.70 6.02
N VAL A 72 -2.73 -24.99 5.94
CA VAL A 72 -2.91 -25.79 4.72
C VAL A 72 -4.38 -26.00 4.37
N LYS A 73 -5.26 -26.12 5.38
CA LYS A 73 -6.71 -26.32 5.18
C LYS A 73 -7.37 -25.12 4.49
N GLU A 74 -6.91 -23.91 4.79
CA GLU A 74 -7.38 -22.68 4.15
C GLU A 74 -7.03 -22.60 2.67
N LEU A 75 -6.00 -23.32 2.20
CA LEU A 75 -5.75 -23.46 0.75
C LEU A 75 -6.82 -24.29 0.05
N GLU A 76 -7.45 -25.25 0.75
CA GLU A 76 -8.48 -26.10 0.15
C GLU A 76 -9.75 -25.30 -0.16
N VAL A 77 -10.05 -24.28 0.65
CA VAL A 77 -11.13 -23.32 0.37
C VAL A 77 -10.89 -22.58 -0.97
N LEU A 78 -9.63 -22.36 -1.34
CA LEU A 78 -9.25 -21.69 -2.58
C LEU A 78 -9.18 -22.61 -3.80
N MET A 79 -9.37 -23.93 -3.63
CA MET A 79 -9.26 -24.92 -4.70
C MET A 79 -10.22 -24.62 -5.86
N MET A 80 -11.46 -24.23 -5.56
CA MET A 80 -12.46 -23.90 -6.59
C MET A 80 -12.29 -22.50 -7.17
N SER A 81 -11.58 -21.60 -6.48
CA SER A 81 -11.53 -20.17 -6.82
C SER A 81 -10.15 -19.69 -7.29
N ASN A 82 -9.28 -20.61 -7.68
CA ASN A 82 -7.88 -20.38 -8.07
C ASN A 82 -7.66 -19.31 -9.17
N LYS A 83 -8.60 -19.14 -10.11
CA LYS A 83 -8.54 -18.12 -11.17
C LYS A 83 -8.85 -16.70 -10.69
N SER A 84 -9.53 -16.58 -9.56
CA SER A 84 -10.02 -15.30 -9.04
C SER A 84 -9.24 -14.83 -7.80
N HIS A 85 -8.70 -15.77 -7.02
CA HIS A 85 -8.01 -15.49 -5.78
C HIS A 85 -6.56 -15.99 -5.80
N CYS A 86 -5.69 -15.23 -5.15
CA CYS A 86 -4.32 -15.63 -4.88
C CYS A 86 -4.10 -15.73 -3.36
N ALA A 87 -3.27 -16.68 -2.94
CA ALA A 87 -2.92 -16.85 -1.54
C ALA A 87 -1.78 -15.91 -1.13
N GLU A 88 -1.93 -15.21 0.00
CA GLU A 88 -0.86 -14.45 0.67
C GLU A 88 -0.59 -15.11 2.03
N ILE A 89 0.61 -15.64 2.23
CA ILE A 89 0.94 -16.35 3.47
C ILE A 89 1.14 -15.33 4.60
N ALA A 90 0.37 -15.48 5.67
CA ALA A 90 0.36 -14.57 6.80
C ALA A 90 1.73 -14.45 7.48
N HIS A 91 2.03 -13.25 7.99
CA HIS A 91 3.31 -12.94 8.63
C HIS A 91 3.60 -13.79 9.87
N ASN A 92 2.60 -14.33 10.57
CA ASN A 92 2.82 -15.16 11.76
C ASN A 92 3.32 -16.58 11.44
N VAL A 93 3.17 -17.06 10.20
CA VAL A 93 3.55 -18.44 9.84
C VAL A 93 5.06 -18.60 9.80
N SER A 94 5.57 -19.62 10.50
CA SER A 94 6.98 -20.01 10.54
C SER A 94 7.49 -20.55 9.19
N SER A 95 8.81 -20.58 9.00
CA SER A 95 9.45 -21.05 7.77
C SER A 95 9.10 -22.51 7.42
N LYS A 96 9.09 -23.40 8.42
CA LYS A 96 8.72 -24.82 8.25
C LYS A 96 7.31 -24.98 7.67
N ASN A 97 6.33 -24.28 8.25
CA ASN A 97 4.95 -24.36 7.79
C ASN A 97 4.76 -23.66 6.44
N ARG A 98 5.52 -22.60 6.15
CA ARG A 98 5.51 -21.93 4.84
C ARG A 98 5.91 -22.87 3.71
N LYS A 99 6.94 -23.71 3.90
CA LYS A 99 7.35 -24.71 2.91
C LYS A 99 6.19 -25.64 2.53
N ILE A 100 5.51 -26.20 3.54
CA ILE A 100 4.36 -27.11 3.34
C ILE A 100 3.21 -26.39 2.60
N ILE A 101 2.93 -25.14 2.96
CA ILE A 101 1.88 -24.33 2.30
C ILE A 101 2.24 -24.07 0.84
N VAL A 102 3.50 -23.74 0.52
CA VAL A 102 3.94 -23.50 -0.86
C VAL A 102 3.87 -24.78 -1.69
N GLU A 103 4.33 -25.91 -1.14
CA GLU A 103 4.26 -27.22 -1.81
C GLU A 103 2.80 -27.62 -2.10
N ARG A 104 1.90 -27.47 -1.12
CA ARG A 104 0.48 -27.76 -1.31
C ARG A 104 -0.18 -26.79 -2.31
N ALA A 105 0.17 -25.51 -2.26
CA ALA A 105 -0.36 -24.52 -3.20
C ALA A 105 0.06 -24.82 -4.65
N ALA A 106 1.29 -25.32 -4.85
CA ALA A 106 1.78 -25.75 -6.17
C ALA A 106 0.95 -26.94 -6.71
N GLN A 107 0.64 -27.92 -5.87
CA GLN A 107 -0.22 -29.06 -6.24
C GLN A 107 -1.63 -28.61 -6.66
N LEU A 108 -2.19 -27.61 -5.97
CA LEU A 108 -3.54 -27.07 -6.23
C LEU A 108 -3.55 -26.01 -7.35
N ALA A 109 -2.41 -25.71 -7.97
CA ALA A 109 -2.22 -24.64 -8.95
C ALA A 109 -2.72 -23.27 -8.46
N ILE A 110 -2.54 -22.97 -7.17
CA ILE A 110 -2.91 -21.69 -6.56
C ILE A 110 -1.70 -20.76 -6.59
N LYS A 111 -1.87 -19.55 -7.12
CA LYS A 111 -0.81 -18.53 -7.13
C LYS A 111 -0.60 -17.97 -5.72
N VAL A 112 0.63 -18.09 -5.22
CA VAL A 112 1.07 -17.47 -3.94
C VAL A 112 1.79 -16.15 -4.23
N THR A 113 1.48 -15.08 -3.49
CA THR A 113 2.09 -13.75 -3.69
C THR A 113 3.50 -13.65 -3.12
N ASN A 114 3.77 -14.35 -2.01
CA ASN A 114 5.03 -14.32 -1.27
C ASN A 114 5.66 -15.72 -1.07
N PRO A 115 5.98 -16.47 -2.15
CA PRO A 115 6.46 -17.85 -2.04
C PRO A 115 7.82 -17.96 -1.33
N ASN A 116 8.74 -17.02 -1.57
CA ASN A 116 10.11 -17.11 -1.05
C ASN A 116 10.30 -16.42 0.32
N ALA A 117 9.22 -16.00 0.97
CA ALA A 117 9.31 -15.25 2.21
C ALA A 117 9.80 -16.14 3.38
N ARG A 118 10.90 -15.75 4.03
CA ARG A 118 11.57 -16.44 5.16
C ARG A 118 12.17 -17.81 4.86
N LEU A 119 12.21 -18.22 3.59
CA LEU A 119 13.01 -19.35 3.16
C LEU A 119 14.39 -18.78 2.79
N ARG A 120 15.32 -18.79 3.76
CA ARG A 120 16.74 -18.59 3.42
C ARG A 120 17.26 -19.94 2.91
N SER A 121 17.89 -19.94 1.74
CA SER A 121 18.75 -21.02 1.31
C SER A 121 20.04 -20.94 2.12
N GLU A 122 20.25 -21.87 3.03
CA GLU A 122 21.61 -22.29 3.41
C GLU A 122 22.13 -23.12 2.24
N GLU A 123 22.46 -22.49 1.11
CA GLU A 123 23.13 -23.07 -0.07
C GLU A 123 23.13 -21.99 -1.18
N ASN A 124 24.09 -21.07 -1.09
CA ASN A 124 24.63 -20.28 -2.20
C ASN A 124 25.90 -19.59 -1.68
N GLU A 125 26.85 -20.41 -1.21
CA GLU A 125 28.29 -20.17 -1.14
C GLU A 125 29.00 -21.53 -1.01
#